data_AF-A0A7C4ABM5-F1
#
_entry.id   AF-A0A7C4ABM5-F1
#
_cell.length_a   1.000
_cell.length_b   1.000
_cell.length_c   1.000
_cell.angle_alpha   90.00
_cell.angle_beta   90.00
_cell.angle_gamma   90.00
#
_symmetry.space_group_name_H-M   'P 1'
#
loop_
_entity.id
_entity.type
_entity.pdbx_description
1 polymer ?
#
loop_
_entity_poly.entity_id
_entity_poly.type
_entity_poly.pdbx_seq_one_letter_code
_entity_poly.pdbx_strand_id
1 'polypeptide(L)'
;MKFLPGASRGYAVVRSREHFPMKTSPLNSFHAKHAVKSALASVTAYALTLLFHLPMGYWAVVSVILVMQANLGGSLRIGLNRIVGTALGAILGALCLHVAGASPWAEGASLGLVILVCAALVHLHESFRMAGMTAAIIILMGGQSDNYLDFAAARFFEIGIGVAVALAYSALLWPSRAGLHLREGVSRALHDEAAFYSILLCCREDDGGEHPDEAQARAQLEATRDRNASLLAEAKREADR
;
A
#
# COMPACT_ATOMS: atom_id res chain seq x y z
N MET A 1 34.61 49.01 44.50
CA MET A 1 33.42 48.67 43.70
C MET A 1 33.42 47.15 43.55
N LYS A 2 32.43 46.45 44.13
CA LYS A 2 32.43 45.00 44.35
C LYS A 2 32.19 44.24 43.03
N PHE A 3 33.03 43.24 42.76
CA PHE A 3 32.78 42.15 41.83
C PHE A 3 31.63 41.27 42.36
N LEU A 4 30.67 40.91 41.52
CA LEU A 4 29.75 39.79 41.74
C LEU A 4 29.93 38.78 40.61
N PRO A 5 30.35 37.54 40.90
CA PRO A 5 30.33 36.43 39.96
C PRO A 5 29.07 35.57 40.16
N GLY A 6 28.53 35.02 39.07
CA GLY A 6 27.69 33.82 39.14
C GLY A 6 26.31 33.93 38.51
N ALA A 7 26.21 33.48 37.26
CA ALA A 7 24.98 32.89 36.70
C ALA A 7 25.31 32.01 35.49
N SER A 8 26.19 31.01 35.67
CA SER A 8 26.45 29.94 34.70
C SER A 8 26.00 28.58 35.25
N ARG A 9 24.73 28.50 35.65
CA ARG A 9 24.07 27.26 36.07
C ARG A 9 22.69 27.21 35.43
N GLY A 10 22.57 26.47 34.34
CA GLY A 10 21.29 26.28 33.63
C GLY A 10 21.31 25.29 32.47
N TYR A 11 22.48 24.87 31.96
CA TYR A 11 22.57 23.97 30.81
C TYR A 11 23.10 22.58 31.19
N ALA A 12 22.40 21.89 32.09
CA ALA A 12 22.76 20.53 32.50
C ALA A 12 21.52 19.65 32.74
N VAL A 13 20.48 19.82 31.93
CA VAL A 13 19.30 18.95 31.86
C VAL A 13 18.89 19.05 30.38
N VAL A 14 19.32 18.18 29.46
CA VAL A 14 18.80 16.85 29.21
C VAL A 14 19.88 16.07 28.44
N ARG A 15 20.71 15.30 29.14
CA ARG A 15 21.49 14.22 28.52
C ARG A 15 21.34 12.95 29.34
N SER A 16 20.09 12.61 29.66
CA SER A 16 19.77 11.26 30.12
C SER A 16 19.75 10.38 28.88
N ARG A 17 20.88 9.72 28.59
CA ARG A 17 20.86 8.44 27.87
C ARG A 17 20.16 7.46 28.80
N GLU A 18 18.83 7.51 28.83
CA GLU A 18 18.07 6.36 29.28
C GLU A 18 18.31 5.27 28.25
N HIS A 19 19.17 4.33 28.63
CA HIS A 19 19.28 3.05 28.00
C HIS A 19 17.90 2.42 28.15
N PHE A 20 17.02 2.68 27.18
CA PHE A 20 15.71 2.06 27.11
C PHE A 20 15.97 0.55 27.10
N PRO A 21 15.62 -0.21 28.15
CA PRO A 21 15.71 -1.64 28.06
C PRO A 21 14.79 -2.01 26.90
N MET A 22 15.35 -2.48 25.79
CA MET A 22 14.59 -3.19 24.77
C MET A 22 14.08 -4.46 25.44
N LYS A 23 13.00 -4.30 26.21
CA LYS A 23 12.02 -5.35 26.42
C LYS A 23 11.62 -5.69 24.99
N THR A 24 12.22 -6.74 24.44
CA THR A 24 11.75 -7.36 23.23
C THR A 24 10.34 -7.81 23.56
N SER A 25 9.38 -6.93 23.27
CA SER A 25 7.97 -7.22 23.37
C SER A 25 7.74 -8.51 22.58
N PRO A 26 6.90 -9.44 23.06
CA PRO A 26 6.57 -10.59 22.27
C PRO A 26 5.99 -10.03 20.98
N LEU A 27 6.63 -10.31 19.83
CA LEU A 27 6.18 -10.01 18.48
C LEU A 27 4.77 -9.41 18.46
N ASN A 28 4.67 -8.08 18.28
CA ASN A 28 3.40 -7.32 18.32
C ASN A 28 2.26 -8.20 17.82
N SER A 29 1.32 -8.59 18.70
CA SER A 29 0.29 -9.60 18.37
C SER A 29 -0.49 -9.25 17.11
N PHE A 30 -0.53 -7.97 16.75
CA PHE A 30 -1.03 -7.46 15.48
C PHE A 30 -0.28 -8.00 14.24
N HIS A 31 1.06 -7.92 14.20
CA HIS A 31 1.87 -8.45 13.10
C HIS A 31 1.74 -9.97 12.98
N ALA A 32 1.74 -10.69 14.10
CA ALA A 32 1.56 -12.14 14.12
C ALA A 32 0.16 -12.55 13.59
N LYS A 33 -0.90 -11.89 14.06
CA LYS A 33 -2.28 -12.11 13.56
C LYS A 33 -2.38 -11.83 12.06
N HIS A 34 -1.77 -10.75 11.59
CA HIS A 34 -1.78 -10.40 10.17
C HIS A 34 -1.03 -11.43 9.32
N ALA A 35 0.14 -11.90 9.77
CA ALA A 35 0.91 -12.94 9.08
C ALA A 35 0.12 -14.26 8.98
N VAL A 36 -0.47 -14.72 10.09
CA VAL A 36 -1.31 -15.94 10.11
C VAL A 36 -2.54 -15.77 9.20
N LYS A 37 -3.21 -14.61 9.26
CA LYS A 37 -4.33 -14.29 8.37
C LYS A 37 -3.94 -14.36 6.90
N SER A 38 -2.80 -13.75 6.53
CA SER A 38 -2.29 -13.76 5.17
C SER A 38 -2.00 -15.19 4.69
N ALA A 39 -1.33 -16.00 5.53
CA ALA A 39 -1.05 -17.40 5.22
C ALA A 39 -2.32 -18.23 4.99
N LEU A 40 -3.31 -18.13 5.88
CA LEU A 40 -4.59 -18.85 5.75
C LEU A 40 -5.37 -18.40 4.50
N ALA A 41 -5.39 -17.11 4.21
CA ALA A 41 -6.01 -16.57 3.00
C ALA A 41 -5.31 -17.10 1.74
N SER A 42 -3.97 -17.14 1.72
CA SER A 42 -3.20 -17.68 0.60
C SER A 42 -3.48 -19.16 0.35
N VAL A 43 -3.52 -19.98 1.41
CA VAL A 43 -3.88 -21.41 1.31
C VAL A 43 -5.31 -21.58 0.80
N THR A 44 -6.25 -20.76 1.30
CA THR A 44 -7.65 -20.81 0.86
C THR A 44 -7.78 -20.44 -0.62
N ALA A 45 -7.12 -19.38 -1.07
CA ALA A 45 -7.12 -18.97 -2.47
C ALA A 45 -6.51 -20.06 -3.38
N TYR A 46 -5.44 -20.70 -2.94
CA TYR A 46 -4.85 -21.83 -3.67
C TYR A 46 -5.79 -23.05 -3.72
N ALA A 47 -6.44 -23.39 -2.61
CA ALA A 47 -7.41 -24.48 -2.60
C ALA A 47 -8.60 -24.21 -3.55
N LEU A 48 -9.07 -22.96 -3.64
CA LEU A 48 -10.12 -22.56 -4.58
C LEU A 48 -9.66 -22.66 -6.03
N THR A 49 -8.41 -22.30 -6.36
CA THR A 49 -7.93 -22.45 -7.74
C THR A 49 -7.81 -23.90 -8.17
N LEU A 50 -7.46 -24.80 -7.26
CA LEU A 50 -7.51 -26.25 -7.50
C LEU A 50 -8.95 -26.73 -7.73
N LEU A 51 -9.90 -26.26 -6.91
CA LEU A 51 -11.32 -26.64 -7.04
C LEU A 51 -11.93 -26.18 -8.37
N PHE A 52 -11.58 -24.97 -8.83
CA PHE A 52 -12.04 -24.41 -10.10
C PHE A 52 -11.20 -24.84 -11.31
N HIS A 53 -10.18 -25.70 -11.12
CA HIS A 53 -9.29 -26.19 -12.19
C HIS A 53 -8.63 -25.04 -12.98
N LEU A 54 -8.24 -23.97 -12.29
CA LEU A 54 -7.61 -22.81 -12.93
C LEU A 54 -6.14 -23.09 -13.28
N PRO A 55 -5.70 -22.77 -14.51
CA PRO A 55 -4.40 -23.20 -15.03
C PRO A 55 -3.20 -22.58 -14.32
N MET A 56 -3.34 -21.36 -13.78
CA MET A 56 -2.26 -20.60 -13.15
C MET A 56 -2.62 -20.12 -11.74
N GLY A 57 -3.08 -21.05 -10.90
CA GLY A 57 -3.55 -20.79 -9.54
C GLY A 57 -2.59 -20.01 -8.60
N TYR A 58 -1.30 -19.90 -8.93
CA TYR A 58 -0.35 -19.06 -8.20
C TYR A 58 -0.68 -17.56 -8.28
N TRP A 59 -1.35 -17.07 -9.33
CA TRP A 59 -1.78 -15.66 -9.43
C TRP A 59 -2.84 -15.29 -8.41
N ALA A 60 -3.69 -16.23 -8.00
CA ALA A 60 -4.63 -15.99 -6.90
C ALA A 60 -3.87 -15.80 -5.58
N VAL A 61 -2.83 -16.59 -5.33
CA VAL A 61 -1.98 -16.47 -4.13
C VAL A 61 -1.22 -15.15 -4.11
N VAL A 62 -0.57 -14.79 -5.23
CA VAL A 62 0.08 -13.48 -5.38
C VAL A 62 -0.96 -12.35 -5.23
N SER A 63 -2.20 -12.61 -5.65
CA SER A 63 -3.32 -11.69 -5.48
C SER A 63 -3.65 -11.43 -4.02
N VAL A 64 -3.76 -12.49 -3.23
CA VAL A 64 -3.92 -12.37 -1.78
C VAL A 64 -2.80 -11.55 -1.16
N ILE A 65 -1.54 -11.84 -1.48
CA ILE A 65 -0.38 -11.22 -0.82
C ILE A 65 -0.34 -9.70 -1.05
N LEU A 66 -0.53 -9.20 -2.27
CA LEU A 66 -0.50 -7.72 -2.46
C LEU A 66 -1.78 -7.04 -1.98
N VAL A 67 -2.93 -7.72 -1.99
CA VAL A 67 -4.22 -7.12 -1.60
C VAL A 67 -4.40 -7.13 -0.08
N MET A 68 -3.82 -8.09 0.63
CA MET A 68 -3.91 -8.18 2.08
C MET A 68 -3.18 -7.02 2.75
N GLN A 69 -3.93 -6.03 3.21
CA GLN A 69 -3.41 -4.86 3.93
C GLN A 69 -3.75 -4.92 5.42
N ALA A 70 -3.12 -4.01 6.18
CA ALA A 70 -3.33 -3.89 7.62
C ALA A 70 -4.80 -3.61 8.00
N ASN A 71 -5.54 -2.90 7.14
CA ASN A 71 -6.95 -2.58 7.30
C ASN A 71 -7.78 -3.00 6.06
N LEU A 72 -9.11 -2.99 6.21
CA LEU A 72 -10.03 -3.46 5.19
C LEU A 72 -10.11 -2.52 3.97
N GLY A 73 -10.22 -1.21 4.16
CA GLY A 73 -10.36 -0.28 3.03
C GLY A 73 -9.07 -0.10 2.23
N GLY A 74 -7.89 -0.22 2.84
CA GLY A 74 -6.62 -0.36 2.12
C GLY A 74 -6.59 -1.62 1.25
N SER A 75 -7.08 -2.74 1.80
CA SER A 75 -7.23 -3.99 1.02
C SER A 75 -8.22 -3.80 -0.13
N LEU A 76 -9.36 -3.13 0.12
CA LEU A 76 -10.38 -2.86 -0.90
C LEU A 76 -9.84 -1.95 -2.01
N ARG A 77 -9.13 -0.88 -1.67
CA ARG A 77 -8.53 0.04 -2.65
C ARG A 77 -7.54 -0.67 -3.56
N ILE A 78 -6.61 -1.43 -2.99
CA ILE A 78 -5.63 -2.20 -3.78
C ILE A 78 -6.34 -3.30 -4.58
N GLY A 79 -7.33 -3.98 -3.99
CA GLY A 79 -8.15 -4.98 -4.65
C GLY A 79 -8.86 -4.45 -5.89
N LEU A 80 -9.58 -3.33 -5.76
CA LEU A 80 -10.27 -2.67 -6.87
C LEU A 80 -9.29 -2.22 -7.95
N ASN A 81 -8.16 -1.62 -7.56
CA ASN A 81 -7.11 -1.24 -8.50
C ASN A 81 -6.59 -2.44 -9.31
N ARG A 82 -6.49 -3.60 -8.66
CA ARG A 82 -6.08 -4.86 -9.28
C ARG A 82 -7.13 -5.38 -10.26
N ILE A 83 -8.41 -5.42 -9.86
CA ILE A 83 -9.49 -5.88 -10.74
C ILE A 83 -9.60 -5.01 -11.98
N VAL A 84 -9.64 -3.68 -11.81
CA VAL A 84 -9.75 -2.73 -12.93
C VAL A 84 -8.52 -2.81 -13.81
N GLY A 85 -7.32 -2.78 -13.22
CA GLY A 85 -6.07 -2.89 -13.97
C GLY A 85 -5.98 -4.20 -14.75
N THR A 86 -6.32 -5.32 -14.14
CA THR A 86 -6.29 -6.62 -14.81
C THR A 86 -7.34 -6.72 -15.92
N ALA A 87 -8.55 -6.22 -15.71
CA ALA A 87 -9.56 -6.18 -16.77
C ALA A 87 -9.08 -5.37 -17.99
N LEU A 88 -8.59 -4.15 -17.75
CA LEU A 88 -8.06 -3.29 -18.81
C LEU A 88 -6.86 -3.94 -19.51
N GLY A 89 -5.91 -4.48 -18.75
CA GLY A 89 -4.74 -5.15 -19.31
C GLY A 89 -5.09 -6.42 -20.08
N ALA A 90 -6.10 -7.17 -19.64
CA ALA A 90 -6.61 -8.34 -20.34
C ALA A 90 -7.21 -7.99 -21.68
N ILE A 91 -8.05 -6.94 -21.72
CA ILE A 91 -8.66 -6.45 -22.96
C ILE A 91 -7.57 -5.93 -23.91
N LEU A 92 -6.66 -5.07 -23.42
CA LEU A 92 -5.60 -4.49 -24.24
C LEU A 92 -4.64 -5.55 -24.77
N GLY A 93 -4.19 -6.49 -23.93
CA GLY A 93 -3.29 -7.56 -24.33
C GLY A 93 -3.93 -8.50 -25.36
N ALA A 94 -5.18 -8.92 -25.14
CA ALA A 94 -5.93 -9.74 -26.08
C ALA A 94 -6.17 -9.03 -27.41
N LEU A 95 -6.51 -7.73 -27.38
CA LEU A 95 -6.70 -6.92 -28.60
C LEU A 95 -5.40 -6.80 -29.39
N CYS A 96 -4.27 -6.56 -28.72
CA CYS A 96 -2.96 -6.51 -29.35
C CYS A 96 -2.64 -7.83 -30.06
N LEU A 97 -2.80 -8.98 -29.39
CA LEU A 97 -2.56 -10.29 -30.00
C LEU A 97 -3.51 -10.57 -31.17
N HIS A 98 -4.77 -10.15 -31.05
CA HIS A 98 -5.77 -10.31 -32.11
C HIS A 98 -5.41 -9.53 -33.39
N VAL A 99 -4.92 -8.29 -33.24
CA VAL A 99 -4.63 -7.39 -34.38
C VAL A 99 -3.24 -7.65 -34.97
N ALA A 100 -2.24 -7.91 -34.12
CA ALA A 100 -0.84 -7.96 -34.52
C ALA A 100 -0.43 -9.32 -35.13
N GLY A 101 -1.15 -10.40 -34.81
CA GLY A 101 -0.84 -11.76 -35.24
C GLY A 101 0.38 -12.36 -34.53
N ALA A 102 0.68 -13.64 -34.85
CA ALA A 102 1.63 -14.47 -34.10
C ALA A 102 3.12 -14.30 -34.49
N SER A 103 3.54 -13.12 -34.92
CA SER A 103 4.95 -12.85 -35.25
C SER A 103 5.70 -12.27 -34.05
N PRO A 104 6.93 -12.75 -33.72
CA PRO A 104 7.72 -12.20 -32.61
C PRO A 104 7.96 -10.68 -32.69
N TRP A 105 8.07 -10.15 -33.92
CA TRP A 105 8.19 -8.70 -34.15
C TRP A 105 6.90 -7.96 -33.84
N ALA A 106 5.76 -8.56 -34.14
CA ALA A 106 4.44 -8.01 -33.89
C ALA A 106 4.10 -8.02 -32.38
N GLU A 107 4.53 -9.07 -31.66
CA GLU A 107 4.47 -9.14 -30.20
C GLU A 107 5.33 -8.05 -29.55
N GLY A 108 6.57 -7.89 -30.00
CA GLY A 108 7.47 -6.84 -29.49
C GLY A 108 6.93 -5.42 -29.72
N ALA A 109 6.40 -5.15 -30.91
CA ALA A 109 5.77 -3.87 -31.23
C ALA A 109 4.52 -3.62 -30.37
N SER A 110 3.68 -4.65 -30.19
CA SER A 110 2.49 -4.59 -29.34
C SER A 110 2.84 -4.31 -27.89
N LEU A 111 3.88 -4.97 -27.36
CA LEU A 111 4.38 -4.77 -26.01
C LEU A 111 4.86 -3.32 -25.82
N GLY A 112 5.66 -2.80 -26.76
CA GLY A 112 6.13 -1.42 -26.71
C GLY A 112 4.99 -0.41 -26.73
N LEU A 113 4.02 -0.61 -27.64
CA LEU A 113 2.85 0.26 -27.77
C LEU A 113 1.98 0.23 -26.51
N VAL A 114 1.65 -0.95 -25.98
CA VAL A 114 0.75 -1.06 -24.82
C VAL A 114 1.38 -0.48 -23.57
N ILE A 115 2.69 -0.66 -23.37
CA ILE A 115 3.43 -0.07 -22.25
C ILE A 115 3.48 1.44 -22.39
N LEU A 116 3.77 1.97 -23.59
CA LEU A 116 3.79 3.40 -23.85
C LEU A 116 2.43 4.04 -23.55
N VAL A 117 1.34 3.46 -24.06
CA VAL A 117 -0.03 3.95 -23.82
C VAL A 117 -0.38 3.89 -22.34
N CYS A 118 -0.14 2.75 -21.68
CA CYS A 118 -0.44 2.61 -20.26
C CYS A 118 0.37 3.58 -19.40
N ALA A 119 1.68 3.72 -19.67
CA ALA A 119 2.56 4.64 -18.96
C ALA A 119 2.13 6.10 -19.14
N ALA A 120 1.75 6.50 -20.37
CA ALA A 120 1.23 7.83 -20.64
C ALA A 120 -0.05 8.13 -19.86
N LEU A 121 -0.89 7.13 -19.61
CA LEU A 121 -2.18 7.28 -18.91
C LEU A 121 -2.12 7.08 -17.39
N VAL A 122 -0.95 6.73 -16.81
CA VAL A 122 -0.82 6.49 -15.34
C VAL A 122 -1.26 7.70 -14.51
N HIS A 123 -1.06 8.92 -15.00
CA HIS A 123 -1.47 10.14 -14.30
C HIS A 123 -2.99 10.28 -14.12
N LEU A 124 -3.80 9.57 -14.93
CA LEU A 124 -5.26 9.57 -14.83
C LEU A 124 -5.75 8.62 -13.73
N HIS A 125 -5.13 7.45 -13.61
CA HIS A 125 -5.49 6.45 -12.60
C HIS A 125 -4.38 5.43 -12.38
N GLU A 126 -4.14 5.02 -11.11
CA GLU A 126 -3.10 4.05 -10.76
C GLU A 126 -3.31 2.68 -11.44
N SER A 127 -4.54 2.36 -11.85
CA SER A 127 -4.87 1.09 -12.52
C SER A 127 -4.19 0.92 -13.87
N PHE A 128 -3.81 2.01 -14.56
CA PHE A 128 -3.09 1.91 -15.83
C PHE A 128 -1.71 1.27 -15.67
N ARG A 129 -1.07 1.44 -14.50
CA ARG A 129 0.19 0.75 -14.19
C ARG A 129 -0.01 -0.76 -14.11
N MET A 130 -1.08 -1.20 -13.44
CA MET A 130 -1.45 -2.62 -13.35
C MET A 130 -1.95 -3.18 -14.70
N ALA A 131 -2.61 -2.35 -15.50
CA ALA A 131 -3.05 -2.70 -16.85
C ALA A 131 -1.87 -2.97 -17.77
N GLY A 132 -0.86 -2.08 -17.79
CA GLY A 132 0.36 -2.28 -18.57
C GLY A 132 1.09 -3.56 -18.19
N MET A 133 1.24 -3.83 -16.88
CA MET A 133 1.83 -5.09 -16.39
C MET A 133 1.02 -6.31 -16.84
N THR A 134 -0.30 -6.29 -16.71
CA THR A 134 -1.15 -7.42 -17.08
C THR A 134 -1.15 -7.65 -18.59
N ALA A 135 -1.26 -6.58 -19.38
CA ALA A 135 -1.20 -6.64 -20.85
C ALA A 135 0.13 -7.22 -21.33
N ALA A 136 1.24 -6.77 -20.76
CA ALA A 136 2.57 -7.30 -21.07
C ALA A 136 2.64 -8.83 -20.83
N ILE A 137 2.11 -9.30 -19.70
CA ILE A 137 2.11 -10.74 -19.38
C ILE A 137 1.23 -11.51 -20.37
N ILE A 138 0.07 -10.97 -20.75
CA ILE A 138 -0.81 -11.63 -21.72
C ILE A 138 -0.20 -11.66 -23.11
N ILE A 139 0.48 -10.60 -23.55
CA ILE A 139 1.19 -10.61 -24.84
C ILE A 139 2.32 -11.65 -24.82
N LEU A 140 3.16 -11.64 -23.77
CA LEU A 140 4.35 -12.50 -23.70
C LEU A 140 4.06 -13.99 -23.43
N MET A 141 3.06 -14.28 -22.60
CA MET A 141 2.71 -15.66 -22.21
C MET A 141 1.49 -16.19 -22.96
N GLY A 142 0.53 -15.32 -23.31
CA GLY A 142 -0.66 -15.69 -24.07
C GLY A 142 -0.35 -16.00 -25.53
N GLY A 143 0.69 -15.39 -26.13
CA GLY A 143 1.18 -15.76 -27.47
C GLY A 143 1.67 -17.21 -27.58
N GLN A 144 2.02 -17.84 -26.45
CA GLN A 144 2.41 -19.25 -26.38
C GLN A 144 1.25 -20.20 -26.10
N SER A 145 0.05 -19.68 -25.82
CA SER A 145 -1.14 -20.47 -25.54
C SER A 145 -1.97 -20.70 -26.80
N ASP A 146 -2.61 -21.87 -26.90
CA ASP A 146 -3.50 -22.19 -28.04
C ASP A 146 -4.67 -21.20 -28.16
N ASN A 147 -5.10 -20.62 -27.04
CA ASN A 147 -6.15 -19.61 -26.98
C ASN A 147 -5.84 -18.49 -25.97
N TYR A 148 -5.37 -17.36 -26.49
CA TYR A 148 -5.03 -16.18 -25.69
C TYR A 148 -6.24 -15.58 -24.95
N LEU A 149 -7.47 -15.78 -25.44
CA LEU A 149 -8.69 -15.32 -24.77
C LEU A 149 -8.94 -16.13 -23.50
N ASP A 150 -8.79 -17.46 -23.57
CA ASP A 150 -8.94 -18.33 -22.41
C ASP A 150 -7.85 -18.03 -21.38
N PHE A 151 -6.62 -17.76 -21.84
CA PHE A 151 -5.54 -17.33 -20.96
C PHE A 151 -5.85 -16.00 -20.25
N ALA A 152 -6.34 -15.00 -20.98
CA ALA A 152 -6.71 -13.70 -20.42
C ALA A 152 -7.89 -13.82 -19.42
N ALA A 153 -8.89 -14.64 -19.76
CA ALA A 153 -10.05 -14.90 -18.90
C ALA A 153 -9.64 -15.64 -17.61
N ALA A 154 -8.88 -16.72 -17.72
CA ALA A 154 -8.36 -17.48 -16.58
C ALA A 154 -7.61 -16.55 -15.62
N ARG A 155 -6.75 -15.68 -16.16
CA ARG A 155 -5.99 -14.70 -15.37
C ARG A 155 -6.89 -13.71 -14.63
N PHE A 156 -7.95 -13.22 -15.26
CA PHE A 156 -8.93 -12.35 -14.62
C PHE A 156 -9.63 -13.07 -13.45
N PHE A 157 -10.06 -14.31 -13.65
CA PHE A 157 -10.69 -15.11 -12.59
C PHE A 157 -9.75 -15.43 -11.43
N GLU A 158 -8.49 -15.79 -11.70
CA GLU A 158 -7.49 -16.04 -10.66
C GLU A 158 -7.25 -14.81 -9.78
N ILE A 159 -7.12 -13.64 -10.40
CA ILE A 159 -6.96 -12.38 -9.68
C ILE A 159 -8.24 -12.05 -8.91
N GLY A 160 -9.41 -12.27 -9.51
CA GLY A 160 -10.72 -12.14 -8.87
C GLY A 160 -10.85 -12.95 -7.59
N ILE A 161 -10.51 -14.24 -7.64
CA ILE A 161 -10.54 -15.14 -6.48
C ILE A 161 -9.57 -14.65 -5.40
N GLY A 162 -8.33 -14.33 -5.76
CA GLY A 162 -7.36 -13.86 -4.77
C GLY A 162 -7.79 -12.56 -4.09
N VAL A 163 -8.34 -11.60 -4.84
CA VAL A 163 -8.93 -10.37 -4.28
C VAL A 163 -10.10 -10.69 -3.37
N ALA A 164 -11.05 -11.52 -3.82
CA ALA A 164 -12.23 -11.88 -3.03
C ALA A 164 -11.86 -12.56 -1.71
N VAL A 165 -10.92 -13.51 -1.73
CA VAL A 165 -10.43 -14.20 -0.53
C VAL A 165 -9.73 -13.23 0.41
N ALA A 166 -8.87 -12.34 -0.11
CA ALA A 166 -8.18 -11.35 0.72
C ALA A 166 -9.17 -10.42 1.43
N LEU A 167 -10.20 -9.94 0.72
CA LEU A 167 -11.24 -9.09 1.29
C LEU A 167 -12.11 -9.84 2.31
N ALA A 168 -12.48 -11.09 2.02
CA ALA A 168 -13.22 -11.93 2.94
C ALA A 168 -12.45 -12.14 4.25
N TYR A 169 -11.18 -12.49 4.18
CA TYR A 169 -10.33 -12.64 5.36
C TYR A 169 -10.10 -11.30 6.09
N SER A 170 -9.92 -10.19 5.37
CA SER A 170 -9.79 -8.87 5.99
C SER A 170 -11.05 -8.41 6.71
N ALA A 171 -12.24 -8.80 6.23
CA ALA A 171 -13.51 -8.47 6.87
C ALA A 171 -13.87 -9.43 8.01
N LEU A 172 -13.58 -10.72 7.88
CA LEU A 172 -14.03 -11.77 8.81
C LEU A 172 -13.02 -12.09 9.91
N LEU A 173 -11.71 -12.06 9.62
CA LEU A 173 -10.68 -12.54 10.53
C LEU A 173 -9.91 -11.37 11.17
N TRP A 174 -10.20 -11.10 12.45
CA TRP A 174 -9.69 -9.94 13.21
C TRP A 174 -9.78 -8.61 12.45
N PRO A 175 -11.01 -8.12 12.17
CA PRO A 175 -11.19 -6.87 11.46
C PRO A 175 -10.55 -5.71 12.24
N SER A 176 -9.50 -5.13 11.67
CA SER A 176 -8.97 -3.83 12.05
C SER A 176 -9.94 -2.80 11.45
N ARG A 177 -10.87 -2.31 12.27
CA ARG A 177 -11.83 -1.27 11.84
C ARG A 177 -11.07 0.04 11.66
N ALA A 178 -11.26 0.71 10.52
CA ALA A 178 -10.57 1.97 10.20
C ALA A 178 -10.82 3.04 11.28
N GLY A 179 -11.96 3.01 11.97
CA GLY A 179 -12.25 3.91 13.09
C GLY A 179 -11.26 3.83 14.27
N LEU A 180 -10.68 2.66 14.56
CA LEU A 180 -9.63 2.53 15.57
C LEU A 180 -8.30 3.14 15.09
N HIS A 181 -7.94 2.89 13.83
CA HIS A 181 -6.72 3.43 13.22
C HIS A 181 -6.82 4.94 12.99
N LEU A 182 -8.02 5.48 12.71
CA LEU A 182 -8.28 6.92 12.65
C LEU A 182 -8.13 7.56 14.02
N ARG A 183 -8.65 6.95 15.09
CA ARG A 183 -8.46 7.45 16.47
C ARG A 183 -6.98 7.49 16.86
N GLU A 184 -6.23 6.43 16.57
CA GLU A 184 -4.78 6.41 16.79
C GLU A 184 -4.04 7.42 15.92
N GLY A 185 -4.44 7.55 14.65
CA GLY A 185 -3.87 8.53 13.72
C GLY A 185 -4.10 9.97 14.16
N VAL A 186 -5.33 10.31 14.58
CA VAL A 186 -5.68 11.64 15.13
C VAL A 186 -4.89 11.91 16.41
N SER A 187 -4.77 10.94 17.31
CA SER A 187 -3.95 11.08 18.52
C SER A 187 -2.48 11.36 18.18
N ARG A 188 -1.90 10.66 17.19
CA ARG A 188 -0.54 10.94 16.72
C ARG A 188 -0.40 12.32 16.08
N ALA A 189 -1.35 12.75 15.26
CA ALA A 189 -1.32 14.11 14.70
C ALA A 189 -1.31 15.18 15.79
N LEU A 190 -2.12 15.03 16.84
CA LEU A 190 -2.14 15.97 17.97
C LEU A 190 -0.80 15.98 18.72
N HIS A 191 -0.15 14.83 18.89
CA HIS A 191 1.17 14.74 19.51
C HIS A 191 2.27 15.34 18.62
N ASP A 192 2.25 15.06 17.31
CA ASP A 192 3.19 15.61 16.33
C ASP A 192 3.05 17.14 16.24
N GLU A 193 1.82 17.66 16.28
CA GLU A 193 1.53 19.09 16.25
C GLU A 193 1.98 19.78 17.56
N ALA A 194 1.79 19.13 18.71
CA ALA A 194 2.33 19.61 19.99
C ALA A 194 3.87 19.60 20.02
N ALA A 195 4.50 18.56 19.46
CA ALA A 195 5.95 18.48 19.34
C ALA A 195 6.50 19.57 18.43
N PHE A 196 5.87 19.82 17.28
CA PHE A 196 6.25 20.91 16.37
C PHE A 196 6.15 22.28 17.05
N TYR A 197 5.05 22.57 17.75
CA TYR A 197 4.92 23.83 18.48
C TYR A 197 5.93 23.97 19.62
N SER A 198 6.30 22.87 20.30
CA SER A 198 7.35 22.91 21.32
C SER A 198 8.72 23.25 20.75
N ILE A 199 9.05 22.74 19.55
CA ILE A 199 10.28 23.07 18.84
C ILE A 199 10.26 24.54 18.41
N LEU A 200 9.14 25.03 17.84
CA LEU A 200 8.99 26.44 17.48
C LEU A 200 9.13 27.39 18.67
N LEU A 201 8.60 27.02 19.84
CA LEU A 201 8.73 27.81 21.06
C LEU A 201 10.18 27.81 21.58
N CYS A 202 10.89 26.69 21.51
CA CYS A 202 12.32 26.65 21.84
C CYS A 202 13.17 27.46 20.83
N CYS A 203 12.89 27.36 19.54
CA CYS A 203 13.60 28.14 18.50
C CYS A 203 13.27 29.64 18.54
N ARG A 204 12.16 30.05 19.18
CA ARG A 204 11.82 31.46 19.44
C ARG A 204 12.66 32.06 20.57
N GLU A 205 13.08 31.23 21.53
CA GLU A 205 13.93 31.64 22.64
C GLU A 205 15.43 31.68 22.26
N ASP A 206 15.82 30.97 21.20
CA ASP A 206 17.20 30.91 20.67
C ASP A 206 17.31 31.72 19.36
N ASP A 207 17.99 32.86 19.41
CA ASP A 207 18.00 33.87 18.34
C ASP A 207 18.74 33.38 17.08
N GLY A 208 17.99 32.98 16.04
CA GLY A 208 18.37 33.23 14.63
C GLY A 208 19.11 32.13 13.84
N GLY A 209 18.58 30.91 13.75
CA GLY A 209 19.04 29.90 12.77
C GLY A 209 17.94 28.93 12.32
N GLU A 210 17.96 28.54 11.03
CA GLU A 210 17.09 27.49 10.49
C GLU A 210 17.49 26.14 11.09
N HIS A 211 16.69 25.63 12.03
CA HIS A 211 16.99 24.40 12.74
C HIS A 211 16.58 23.17 11.89
N PRO A 212 17.47 22.19 11.68
CA PRO A 212 17.14 20.93 10.99
C PRO A 212 15.92 20.21 11.57
N ASP A 213 15.70 20.37 12.88
CA ASP A 213 14.56 19.79 13.61
C ASP A 213 13.21 20.42 13.23
N GLU A 214 13.16 21.68 12.80
CA GLU A 214 11.91 22.34 12.39
C GLU A 214 11.40 21.80 11.04
N ALA A 215 12.29 21.71 10.05
CA ALA A 215 11.95 21.16 8.73
C ALA A 215 11.55 19.68 8.83
N GLN A 216 12.24 18.91 9.67
CA GLN A 216 11.96 17.50 9.88
C GLN A 216 10.62 17.29 10.63
N ALA A 217 10.36 18.08 11.68
CA ALA A 217 9.09 18.04 12.40
C ALA A 217 7.90 18.49 11.53
N ARG A 218 8.08 19.50 10.67
CA ARG A 218 7.06 19.96 9.73
C ARG A 218 6.73 18.89 8.67
N ALA A 219 7.74 18.28 8.06
CA ALA A 219 7.54 17.20 7.09
C ALA A 219 6.83 15.99 7.73
N GLN A 220 7.15 15.69 8.99
CA GLN A 220 6.53 14.61 9.76
C GLN A 220 5.05 14.92 10.09
N LEU A 221 4.73 16.17 10.45
CA LEU A 221 3.36 16.64 10.66
C LEU A 221 2.51 16.58 9.37
N GLU A 222 3.07 17.04 8.25
CA GLU A 222 2.40 17.00 6.93
C GLU A 222 2.12 15.54 6.52
N ALA A 223 3.08 14.64 6.67
CA ALA A 223 2.89 13.21 6.40
C ALA A 223 1.83 12.55 7.31
N THR A 224 1.77 12.93 8.60
CA THR A 224 0.75 12.43 9.53
C THR A 224 -0.64 12.99 9.17
N ARG A 225 -0.76 14.26 8.77
CA ARG A 225 -2.02 14.86 8.30
C ARG A 225 -2.56 14.18 7.05
N ASP A 226 -1.72 13.93 6.05
CA ASP A 226 -2.12 13.26 4.81
C ASP A 226 -2.61 11.83 5.07
N ARG A 227 -1.91 11.11 5.95
CA ARG A 227 -2.32 9.77 6.37
C ARG A 227 -3.69 9.79 7.06
N ASN A 228 -3.93 10.74 7.96
CA ASN A 228 -5.22 10.87 8.64
C ASN A 228 -6.36 11.26 7.71
N ALA A 229 -6.11 12.14 6.74
CA ALA A 229 -7.10 12.50 5.73
C ALA A 229 -7.54 11.27 4.91
N SER A 230 -6.60 10.39 4.57
CA SER A 230 -6.90 9.13 3.87
C SER A 230 -7.74 8.16 4.72
N LEU A 231 -7.42 8.03 6.02
CA LEU A 231 -8.17 7.19 6.97
C LEU A 231 -9.57 7.74 7.24
N LEU A 232 -9.73 9.07 7.29
CA LEU A 232 -11.04 9.70 7.46
C LEU A 232 -11.95 9.44 6.25
N ALA A 233 -11.41 9.55 5.04
CA ALA A 233 -12.14 9.22 3.83
C ALA A 233 -12.55 7.74 3.80
N GLU A 234 -11.71 6.84 4.33
CA GLU A 234 -11.99 5.42 4.47
C GLU A 234 -13.08 5.14 5.52
N ALA A 235 -12.98 5.76 6.70
CA ALA A 235 -13.98 5.63 7.77
C ALA A 235 -15.36 6.16 7.37
N LYS A 236 -15.43 7.26 6.61
CA LYS A 236 -16.70 7.77 6.05
C LYS A 236 -17.35 6.77 5.10
N ARG A 237 -16.56 6.14 4.23
CA ARG A 237 -17.05 5.08 3.33
C ARG A 237 -17.52 3.82 4.07
N GLU A 238 -16.95 3.53 5.24
CA GLU A 238 -17.43 2.43 6.11
C GLU A 238 -18.73 2.78 6.85
N ALA A 239 -18.96 4.06 7.19
CA ALA A 239 -20.15 4.48 7.94
C ALA A 239 -21.42 4.61 7.09
N ASP A 240 -21.29 4.79 5.78
CA ASP A 240 -22.40 4.88 4.82
C ASP A 240 -22.86 3.51 4.28
N ARG A 241 -22.35 2.39 4.83
CA ARG A 241 -22.74 1.00 4.51
C ARG A 241 -23.46 0.34 5.67
#